data_AF-A0A388SHL8-F1
#
_entry.id   AF-A0A388SHL8-F1
#
_cell.length_a   1.000
_cell.length_b   1.000
_cell.length_c   1.000
_cell.angle_alpha   90.00
_cell.angle_beta   90.00
_cell.angle_gamma   90.00
#
_symmetry.space_group_name_H-M   'P 1'
#
loop_
_entity.id
_entity.type
_entity.pdbx_description
1 polymer ?
#
loop_
_entity_poly.entity_id
_entity_poly.type
_entity_poly.pdbx_seq_one_letter_code
_entity_poly.pdbx_strand_id
1 'polypeptide(L)' 'MAGLLENPFVILGVTPTSPRREILEKAEEASLSVDPDLCLNAVRCLRIQQSGWRQTAVSPGVTGR' A
#
# COMPACT_ATOMS: atom_id res chain seq x y z
N MET A 1 -19.76 -12.08 10.34
CA MET A 1 -18.39 -12.62 10.41
C MET A 1 -17.43 -11.44 10.18
N ALA A 2 -17.10 -10.69 11.22
CA ALA A 2 -16.08 -9.62 11.12
C ALA A 2 -14.76 -10.27 11.54
N GLY A 3 -13.96 -10.72 10.58
CA GLY A 3 -12.98 -11.78 10.89
C GLY A 3 -11.74 -11.81 10.03
N LEU A 4 -11.17 -10.63 9.76
CA LEU A 4 -9.76 -10.30 9.59
C LEU A 4 -9.76 -9.05 8.72
N LEU A 5 -9.24 -7.94 9.24
CA LEU A 5 -8.72 -6.88 8.38
C LEU A 5 -7.50 -7.50 7.69
N GLU A 6 -7.72 -8.30 6.64
CA GLU A 6 -6.64 -8.88 5.87
C GLU A 6 -5.75 -7.74 5.39
N ASN A 7 -4.47 -7.87 5.71
CA ASN A 7 -3.51 -6.83 5.43
C ASN A 7 -3.52 -6.58 3.91
N PRO A 8 -3.73 -5.34 3.43
CA PRO A 8 -3.79 -5.06 2.00
C PRO A 8 -2.50 -5.45 1.26
N PHE A 9 -1.37 -5.50 1.95
CA PHE A 9 -0.12 -6.05 1.43
C PHE A 9 -0.23 -7.55 1.12
N VAL A 10 -0.90 -8.31 1.99
CA VAL A 10 -1.11 -9.75 1.82
C VAL A 10 -2.15 -10.02 0.73
N ILE A 11 -3.26 -9.27 0.72
CA ILE A 11 -4.33 -9.41 -0.29
C ILE A 11 -3.77 -9.24 -1.71
N LEU A 12 -2.90 -8.25 -1.89
CA LEU A 12 -2.32 -7.93 -3.20
C LEU A 12 -0.99 -8.66 -3.45
N GLY A 13 -0.44 -9.37 -2.45
CA GLY A 13 0.87 -10.01 -2.56
C GLY A 13 2.03 -9.03 -2.76
N VAL A 14 1.94 -7.84 -2.17
CA VAL A 14 2.91 -6.73 -2.31
C VAL A 14 3.52 -6.35 -0.98
N THR A 15 4.58 -5.56 -1.00
CA THR A 15 5.28 -5.10 0.21
C THR A 15 5.02 -3.61 0.49
N PRO A 16 5.22 -3.13 1.73
CA PRO A 16 5.16 -1.69 2.06
C PRO A 16 6.16 -0.83 1.27
N THR A 17 7.24 -1.45 0.79
CA THR A 17 8.26 -0.82 -0.03
C THR A 17 8.00 -0.92 -1.53
N SER A 18 7.02 -1.73 -1.95
CA SER A 18 6.69 -1.91 -3.35
C SER A 18 6.26 -0.56 -3.95
N PRO A 19 6.79 -0.18 -5.13
CA PRO A 19 6.40 1.06 -5.78
C PRO A 19 4.92 1.03 -6.15
N ARG A 20 4.31 2.22 -6.21
CA ARG A 20 2.90 2.38 -6.58
C ARG A 20 2.51 1.61 -7.85
N ARG A 21 3.40 1.60 -8.86
CA ARG A 21 3.16 0.90 -10.12
C ARG A 21 2.99 -0.60 -9.91
N GLU A 22 3.91 -1.22 -9.18
CA GLU A 22 3.88 -2.64 -8.85
C GLU A 22 2.62 -3.01 -8.06
N ILE A 23 2.19 -2.14 -7.13
CA ILE A 23 0.95 -2.34 -6.36
C ILE A 23 -0.29 -2.35 -7.27
N LEU A 24 -0.33 -1.49 -8.29
CA LEU A 24 -1.43 -1.45 -9.25
C LEU A 24 -1.42 -2.67 -10.17
N GLU A 25 -0.25 -3.04 -10.70
CA GLU A 25 -0.08 -4.24 -11.54
C GLU A 25 -0.50 -5.50 -10.77
N LYS A 26 -0.04 -5.64 -9.52
CA LYS A 26 -0.39 -6.76 -8.64
C LYS A 26 -1.85 -6.77 -8.22
N ALA A 27 -2.47 -5.60 -8.06
CA ALA A 27 -3.89 -5.53 -7.78
C ALA A 27 -4.76 -5.94 -8.97
N GLU A 28 -4.35 -5.60 -10.18
CA GLU A 28 -5.00 -6.09 -11.39
C GLU A 28 -4.87 -7.61 -11.50
N GLU A 29 -3.67 -8.16 -11.29
CA GLU A 29 -3.45 -9.62 -11.25
C GLU A 29 -4.29 -10.31 -10.16
N ALA A 30 -4.32 -9.74 -8.94
CA ALA A 30 -5.08 -10.28 -7.83
C ALA A 30 -6.60 -10.22 -8.09
N SER A 31 -7.09 -9.17 -8.76
CA SER A 31 -8.52 -9.01 -9.07
C SER A 31 -9.07 -10.06 -10.04
N LEU A 32 -8.19 -10.77 -10.75
CA LEU A 32 -8.54 -11.90 -11.62
C LEU A 32 -8.72 -13.22 -10.83
N SER A 33 -8.16 -13.31 -9.62
CA SER A 33 -8.13 -14.54 -8.81
C SER A 33 -8.86 -14.42 -7.46
N VAL A 34 -8.99 -13.21 -6.95
CA VAL A 34 -9.61 -12.84 -5.66
C VAL A 34 -10.79 -11.90 -5.94
N ASP A 35 -11.72 -11.78 -4.99
CA ASP A 35 -12.83 -10.83 -5.09
C ASP A 35 -12.35 -9.42 -5.46
N PRO A 36 -12.85 -8.85 -6.58
CA PRO A 36 -12.38 -7.57 -7.09
C PRO A 36 -12.64 -6.42 -6.10
N ASP A 37 -13.73 -6.48 -5.33
CA ASP A 37 -14.04 -5.52 -4.28
C ASP A 37 -12.99 -5.50 -3.15
N LEU A 38 -12.44 -6.67 -2.79
CA LEU A 38 -11.37 -6.76 -1.79
C LEU A 38 -10.07 -6.15 -2.32
N CYS A 39 -9.70 -6.45 -3.57
CA CYS A 39 -8.53 -5.87 -4.21
C CYS A 39 -8.65 -4.35 -4.32
N LEU A 40 -9.83 -3.86 -4.72
CA LEU A 40 -10.09 -2.43 -4.88
C LEU A 40 -10.04 -1.69 -3.54
N ASN A 41 -10.56 -2.30 -2.48
CA ASN A 41 -10.47 -1.76 -1.12
C ASN A 41 -9.01 -1.75 -0.61
N ALA A 42 -8.26 -2.81 -0.87
CA ALA A 42 -6.84 -2.90 -0.51
C ALA A 42 -6.00 -1.80 -1.19
N VAL A 43 -6.19 -1.57 -2.50
CA VAL A 43 -5.52 -0.49 -3.23
C VAL A 43 -5.88 0.88 -2.67
N ARG A 44 -7.15 1.10 -2.29
CA ARG A 44 -7.59 2.37 -1.67
C ARG A 44 -6.89 2.60 -0.33
N CYS A 45 -6.78 1.57 0.52
CA CYS A 45 -6.04 1.64 1.78
C CYS A 45 -4.55 1.97 1.57
N LEU A 46 -3.88 1.30 0.62
CA LEU A 46 -2.46 1.56 0.33
C LEU A 46 -2.22 2.94 -0.27
N ARG A 47 -3.15 3.42 -1.10
CA ARG A 47 -3.09 4.77 -1.67
C ARG A 47 -3.12 5.85 -0.59
N ILE A 48 -3.95 5.69 0.44
CA ILE A 48 -4.04 6.62 1.57
C ILE A 48 -2.73 6.62 2.38
N GLN A 49 -2.14 5.44 2.63
CA GLN A 49 -0.89 5.32 3.38
C GLN A 49 0.32 5.94 2.65
N GLN A 50 0.45 5.79 1.34
CA GLN A 50 1.56 6.39 0.59
C GLN A 50 1.53 7.92 0.56
N SER A 51 0.34 8.53 0.57
CA SER A 51 0.21 9.99 0.72
C SER A 51 0.59 10.49 2.12
N GLY A 52 0.52 9.63 3.15
CA GLY A 52 0.92 9.96 4.53
C GLY A 52 2.41 9.77 4.83
N TRP A 53 3.16 9.05 4.00
CA TRP A 53 4.59 8.77 4.21
C TRP A 53 5.56 9.83 3.65
N ARG A 54 5.05 10.85 2.96
CA ARG A 54 5.88 11.98 2.49
C ARG A 54 6.21 13.03 3.56
N GLN A 55 5.99 12.76 4.85
CA GLN A 55 6.32 13.70 5.94
C GLN A 55 7.47 13.30 6.88
N THR A 56 8.12 12.15 6.70
CA THR A 56 9.23 11.74 7.60
C THR A 56 10.48 11.25 6.88
N ALA A 57 10.70 11.69 5.64
CA ALA A 57 11.98 11.51 4.97
C ALA A 57 12.72 12.86 4.90
N VAL A 58 13.82 12.93 5.69
CA VAL A 58 15.01 13.78 5.47
C VAL A 58 14.96 15.21 6.04
N SER A 59 15.32 15.34 7.32
CA SER A 59 16.25 16.40 7.77
C SER A 59 17.50 15.76 8.41
N PRO A 60 18.46 15.23 7.62
CA PRO A 60 19.81 15.00 8.08
C PRO A 60 20.50 16.36 8.10
N GLY A 61 21.05 16.71 9.27
CA GLY A 61 21.33 18.09 9.64
C GLY A 61 22.32 18.88 8.78
N VAL A 62 22.19 20.21 8.89
CA VAL A 62 23.27 21.20 8.78
C VAL A 62 22.86 22.36 9.71
N THR A 63 23.35 22.41 10.95
CA THR A 63 24.56 23.14 11.45
C THR A 63 24.40 24.66 11.50
N GLY A 64 24.51 25.25 12.71
CA GLY A 64 24.79 26.67 12.89
C GLY A 64 24.55 27.13 14.32
N ARG A 65 25.65 27.18 15.09
CA ARG A 65 25.88 27.84 16.40
C ARG A 65 24.79 28.72 16.99
#